data_AF-A0A133VNE5-F1
#
_entry.id   AF-A0A133VNE5-F1
#
_cell.length_a   1.000
_cell.length_b   1.000
_cell.length_c   1.000
_cell.angle_alpha   90.00
_cell.angle_beta   90.00
_cell.angle_gamma   90.00
#
_symmetry.space_group_name_H-M   'P 1'
#
loop_
_entity.id
_entity.type
_entity.pdbx_description
1 polymer ?
#
loop_
_entity_poly.entity_id
_entity_poly.type
_entity_poly.pdbx_seq_one_letter_code
_entity_poly.pdbx_strand_id
1 'polypeptide(L)'
;MPIELPFIPAILLILIAAGIGRLFSLKLNQPEILGELILGMIIGNLVVLAPAAREPVLDVANIGILMLLFLTGLGLELEKFKELVIPATGVGIGGVLVPFALGYLSGILFGFDFIVSSFIGLSLVATSVGISASILQKAGKLQTDLGTLIVDSAVADDVIGVILMTILF
;
A
#
# COMPACT_ATOMS: atom_id res chain seq x y z
N MET A 1 23.99 -16.61 19.76
CA MET A 1 23.60 -15.32 19.18
C MET A 1 22.61 -15.59 18.06
N PRO A 2 21.54 -14.81 17.92
CA PRO A 2 20.75 -14.85 16.69
C PRO A 2 21.68 -14.58 15.50
N ILE A 3 21.46 -15.26 14.38
CA ILE A 3 22.24 -15.03 13.16
C ILE A 3 21.83 -13.65 12.65
N GLU A 4 22.71 -12.66 12.80
CA GLU A 4 22.50 -11.31 12.27
C GLU A 4 22.95 -11.26 10.82
N LEU A 5 22.06 -10.86 9.91
CA LEU A 5 22.42 -10.70 8.50
C LEU A 5 22.98 -9.30 8.21
N PRO A 6 24.21 -9.20 7.64
CA PRO A 6 24.71 -7.95 7.08
C PRO A 6 23.89 -7.51 5.86
N PHE A 7 24.12 -6.28 5.40
CA PHE A 7 23.34 -5.64 4.33
C PHE A 7 23.24 -6.47 3.03
N ILE A 8 24.38 -6.91 2.48
CA ILE A 8 24.39 -7.63 1.19
C ILE A 8 23.66 -8.98 1.27
N PRO A 9 23.95 -9.86 2.25
CA PRO A 9 23.17 -11.09 2.45
C PRO A 9 21.68 -10.84 2.70
N ALA A 10 21.33 -9.78 3.42
CA ALA A 10 19.94 -9.42 3.67
C ALA A 10 19.19 -9.08 2.38
N ILE A 11 19.75 -8.19 1.55
CA ILE A 11 19.15 -7.82 0.26
C ILE A 11 19.05 -9.04 -0.67
N LEU A 12 20.09 -9.87 -0.76
CA LEU A 12 20.04 -11.10 -1.55
C LEU A 12 18.92 -12.02 -1.11
N LEU A 13 18.77 -12.23 0.20
CA LEU A 13 17.70 -13.05 0.75
C LEU A 13 16.32 -12.47 0.41
N ILE A 14 16.13 -11.16 0.61
CA ILE A 14 14.88 -10.46 0.32
C ILE A 14 14.52 -10.58 -1.17
N LEU A 15 15.47 -10.38 -2.08
CA LEU A 15 15.24 -10.48 -3.52
C LEU A 15 14.93 -11.91 -3.96
N ILE A 16 15.64 -12.90 -3.43
CA ILE A 16 15.37 -14.32 -3.71
C ILE A 16 13.97 -14.69 -3.21
N ALA A 17 13.62 -14.28 -2.01
CA ALA A 17 12.30 -14.51 -1.44
C ALA A 17 11.19 -13.84 -2.26
N ALA A 18 11.35 -12.57 -2.62
CA ALA A 18 10.41 -11.88 -3.49
C ALA A 18 10.25 -12.62 -4.83
N GLY A 19 11.35 -13.06 -5.44
CA GLY A 19 11.32 -13.87 -6.66
C GLY A 19 10.56 -15.19 -6.52
N ILE A 20 10.78 -15.94 -5.43
CA ILE A 20 10.06 -17.19 -5.15
C ILE A 20 8.57 -16.91 -4.91
N GLY A 21 8.25 -15.90 -4.10
CA GLY A 21 6.88 -15.51 -3.77
C GLY A 21 6.09 -15.09 -5.01
N ARG A 22 6.74 -14.33 -5.90
CA ARG A 22 6.23 -13.95 -7.21
C ARG A 22 5.89 -15.17 -8.08
N LEU A 23 6.84 -16.09 -8.22
CA LEU A 23 6.64 -17.32 -9.01
C LEU A 23 5.49 -18.18 -8.45
N PHE A 24 5.40 -18.29 -7.12
CA PHE A 24 4.32 -19.02 -6.47
C PHE A 24 2.95 -18.36 -6.71
N SER A 25 2.87 -17.04 -6.60
CA SER A 25 1.64 -16.28 -6.85
C SER A 25 1.17 -16.45 -8.29
N LEU A 26 2.09 -16.36 -9.26
CA LEU A 26 1.77 -16.56 -10.67
C LEU A 26 1.24 -17.97 -10.95
N LYS A 27 1.82 -19.02 -10.33
CA LYS A 27 1.31 -20.40 -10.46
C LYS A 27 -0.11 -20.57 -9.93
N LEU A 28 -0.51 -19.75 -8.96
CA LEU A 28 -1.84 -19.76 -8.36
C LEU A 28 -2.81 -18.74 -8.99
N ASN A 29 -2.42 -18.08 -10.08
CA ASN A 29 -3.18 -16.97 -10.68
C ASN A 29 -3.50 -15.84 -9.69
N GLN A 30 -2.57 -15.57 -8.76
CA GLN A 30 -2.67 -14.48 -7.79
C GLN A 30 -1.79 -13.29 -8.20
N PRO A 31 -2.11 -12.06 -7.74
CA PRO A 31 -1.23 -10.90 -7.92
C PRO A 31 0.17 -11.17 -7.36
N GLU A 32 1.21 -10.84 -8.12
CA GLU A 32 2.61 -11.09 -7.75
C GLU A 32 2.99 -10.50 -6.39
N ILE A 33 2.51 -9.28 -6.11
CA ILE A 33 2.78 -8.55 -4.84
C ILE A 33 2.31 -9.37 -3.64
N LEU A 34 1.25 -10.18 -3.78
CA LEU A 34 0.73 -11.00 -2.68
C LEU A 34 1.81 -11.97 -2.18
N GLY A 35 2.50 -12.68 -3.06
CA GLY A 35 3.55 -13.63 -2.66
C GLY A 35 4.82 -12.95 -2.20
N GLU A 36 5.16 -11.79 -2.76
CA GLU A 36 6.28 -10.96 -2.29
C GLU A 36 6.05 -10.53 -0.83
N LEU A 37 4.84 -10.05 -0.50
CA LEU A 37 4.45 -9.67 0.85
C LEU A 37 4.39 -10.87 1.81
N ILE A 38 3.79 -11.99 1.40
CA ILE A 38 3.69 -13.19 2.25
C ILE A 38 5.09 -13.72 2.60
N LEU A 39 6.00 -13.86 1.61
CA LEU A 39 7.34 -14.31 1.91
C LEU A 39 8.16 -13.28 2.67
N GLY A 40 7.97 -11.99 2.39
CA GLY A 40 8.54 -10.90 3.19
C GLY A 40 8.11 -10.96 4.65
N MET A 41 6.83 -11.20 4.93
CA MET A 41 6.29 -11.36 6.28
C MET A 41 6.88 -12.59 6.98
N ILE A 42 6.96 -13.73 6.30
CA ILE A 42 7.53 -14.96 6.87
C ILE A 42 9.01 -14.74 7.21
N ILE A 43 9.80 -14.25 6.26
CA ILE A 43 11.24 -14.06 6.45
C ILE A 43 11.54 -12.96 7.45
N GLY A 44 10.79 -11.85 7.42
CA GLY A 44 10.96 -10.73 8.34
C GLY A 44 10.75 -11.10 9.81
N ASN A 45 9.96 -12.14 10.09
CA ASN A 45 9.78 -12.69 11.44
C ASN A 45 10.83 -13.75 11.82
N LEU A 46 11.47 -14.40 10.85
CA LEU A 46 12.46 -15.46 11.07
C LEU A 46 13.90 -14.94 11.10
N VAL A 47 14.16 -13.79 10.48
CA VAL A 47 15.49 -13.27 10.24
C VAL A 47 15.69 -11.94 10.95
N VAL A 48 16.81 -11.82 11.66
CA VAL A 48 17.20 -10.58 12.33
C VAL A 48 18.25 -9.87 11.47
N LEU A 49 17.92 -8.66 11.02
CA LEU A 49 18.90 -7.78 10.36
C LEU A 49 19.91 -7.29 11.39
N ALA A 50 21.19 -7.31 11.00
CA ALA A 50 22.26 -6.67 11.77
C ALA A 50 21.93 -5.17 11.95
N PRO A 51 22.29 -4.54 13.08
CA PRO A 51 22.02 -3.11 13.30
C PRO A 51 22.50 -2.20 12.17
N ALA A 52 23.69 -2.48 11.61
CA ALA A 52 24.26 -1.74 10.49
C ALA A 52 23.54 -1.97 9.14
N ALA A 53 22.69 -3.00 9.04
CA ALA A 53 21.94 -3.33 7.83
C ALA A 53 20.50 -2.78 7.83
N ARG A 54 19.94 -2.42 8.99
CA ARG A 54 18.53 -2.01 9.11
C ARG A 54 18.21 -0.75 8.30
N GLU A 55 18.89 0.36 8.60
CA GLU A 55 18.65 1.63 7.90
C GLU A 55 18.90 1.51 6.39
N PRO A 56 20.02 0.94 5.91
CA PRO A 56 20.23 0.79 4.47
C PRO A 56 19.19 -0.08 3.77
N VAL A 57 18.69 -1.15 4.41
CA VAL A 57 17.60 -1.97 3.84
C VAL A 57 16.31 -1.16 3.75
N LEU A 58 15.98 -0.37 4.77
CA LEU A 58 14.81 0.51 4.77
C LEU A 58 14.91 1.59 3.69
N ASP A 59 16.09 2.20 3.50
CA ASP A 59 16.34 3.18 2.45
C ASP A 59 16.10 2.58 1.05
N VAL A 60 16.59 1.37 0.80
CA VAL A 60 16.35 0.66 -0.46
C VAL A 60 14.86 0.38 -0.66
N ALA A 61 14.15 -0.03 0.39
CA ALA A 61 12.70 -0.24 0.32
C ALA A 61 11.94 1.06 0.02
N ASN A 62 12.31 2.17 0.66
CA ASN A 62 11.72 3.49 0.41
C ASN A 62 11.94 3.95 -1.03
N ILE A 63 13.15 3.78 -1.57
CA ILE A 63 13.44 4.06 -2.98
C ILE A 63 12.57 3.19 -3.90
N GLY A 64 12.43 1.90 -3.57
CA GLY A 64 11.58 0.98 -4.33
C GLY A 64 10.11 1.44 -4.40
N ILE A 65 9.54 1.85 -3.26
CA ILE A 65 8.17 2.37 -3.19
C ILE A 65 8.03 3.68 -3.97
N LEU A 66 8.98 4.61 -3.81
CA LEU A 66 8.97 5.88 -4.55
C LEU A 66 9.02 5.64 -6.07
N MET A 67 9.89 4.74 -6.53
CA MET A 67 9.99 4.39 -7.95
C MET A 67 8.71 3.71 -8.46
N LEU A 68 8.09 2.83 -7.68
CA LEU A 68 6.82 2.19 -8.03
C LEU A 68 5.70 3.22 -8.22
N LEU A 69 5.54 4.13 -7.26
CA LEU A 69 4.53 5.17 -7.32
C LEU A 69 4.80 6.15 -8.47
N PHE A 70 6.06 6.51 -8.70
CA PHE A 70 6.46 7.36 -9.81
C PHE A 70 6.15 6.72 -11.17
N LEU A 71 6.54 5.45 -11.38
CA LEU A 71 6.24 4.71 -12.61
C LEU A 71 4.73 4.53 -12.82
N THR A 72 3.98 4.32 -11.75
CA THR A 72 2.51 4.28 -11.79
C THR A 72 1.94 5.61 -12.25
N GLY A 73 2.43 6.73 -11.69
CA GLY A 73 2.03 8.08 -12.07
C GLY A 73 2.38 8.43 -13.51
N LEU A 74 3.53 7.98 -14.02
CA LEU A 74 3.91 8.16 -15.43
C LEU A 74 2.97 7.45 -16.41
N GLY A 75 2.26 6.41 -15.96
CA GLY A 75 1.26 5.70 -16.76
C GLY A 75 -0.09 6.40 -16.86
N LEU A 76 -0.30 7.50 -16.11
CA LEU A 76 -1.58 8.21 -16.08
C LEU A 76 -1.67 9.26 -17.20
N GLU A 77 -2.81 9.27 -17.89
CA GLU A 77 -3.16 10.33 -18.84
C GLU A 77 -3.70 11.54 -18.06
N LEU A 78 -2.86 12.56 -17.87
CA LEU A 78 -3.19 13.75 -17.06
C LEU A 78 -4.44 14.51 -17.52
N GLU A 79 -4.78 14.44 -18.81
CA GLU A 79 -6.01 15.04 -19.33
C GLU A 79 -7.26 14.29 -18.82
N LYS A 80 -7.27 12.95 -18.90
CA LYS A 80 -8.36 12.13 -18.35
C LYS A 80 -8.47 12.26 -16.83
N PHE A 81 -7.34 12.36 -16.14
CA PHE A 81 -7.31 12.60 -14.68
C PHE A 81 -8.11 13.86 -14.30
N LYS A 82 -7.93 14.95 -15.06
CA LYS A 82 -8.62 16.21 -14.80
C LYS A 82 -10.12 16.13 -15.06
N GLU A 83 -10.53 15.38 -16.08
CA GLU A 83 -11.94 15.15 -16.41
C GLU A 83 -12.66 14.34 -15.33
N LEU A 84 -11.96 13.39 -14.71
CA LEU A 84 -12.50 12.49 -13.69
C LEU A 84 -12.32 12.99 -12.25
N VAL A 85 -11.71 14.16 -12.04
CA VAL A 85 -11.37 14.63 -10.68
C VAL A 85 -12.60 14.82 -9.79
N ILE A 86 -13.73 15.30 -10.35
CA ILE A 86 -14.98 15.50 -9.59
C ILE A 86 -15.60 14.16 -9.17
N PRO A 87 -15.87 13.21 -10.09
CA PRO A 87 -16.38 11.89 -9.70
C PRO A 87 -15.38 11.13 -8.82
N ALA A 88 -14.07 11.23 -9.07
CA ALA A 88 -13.02 10.62 -8.25
C ALA A 88 -13.03 11.17 -6.82
N THR A 89 -13.25 12.48 -6.64
CA THR A 89 -13.37 13.11 -5.31
C THR A 89 -14.60 12.59 -4.58
N GLY A 90 -15.74 12.41 -5.27
CA GLY A 90 -16.94 11.83 -4.67
C GLY A 90 -16.71 10.40 -4.19
N VAL A 91 -16.05 9.58 -5.01
CA VAL A 91 -15.66 8.21 -4.64
C VAL A 91 -14.65 8.22 -3.49
N GLY A 92 -13.65 9.10 -3.51
CA GLY A 92 -12.65 9.25 -2.45
C GLY A 92 -13.26 9.66 -1.12
N ILE A 93 -14.16 10.66 -1.10
CA ILE A 93 -14.88 11.07 0.12
C ILE A 93 -15.73 9.91 0.67
N GLY A 94 -16.45 9.19 -0.19
CA GLY A 94 -17.19 8.00 0.23
C GLY A 94 -16.26 6.91 0.79
N GLY A 95 -15.14 6.70 0.11
CA GLY A 95 -14.07 5.78 0.48
C GLY A 95 -13.37 6.14 1.79
N VAL A 96 -13.43 7.40 2.23
CA VAL A 96 -12.90 7.83 3.53
C VAL A 96 -13.98 7.75 4.60
N LEU A 97 -15.13 8.39 4.38
CA LEU A 97 -16.18 8.57 5.40
C LEU A 97 -16.79 7.24 5.84
N VAL A 98 -17.08 6.33 4.90
CA VAL A 98 -17.75 5.06 5.20
C VAL A 98 -16.86 4.15 6.06
N PRO A 99 -15.63 3.77 5.66
CA PRO A 99 -14.79 2.92 6.49
C PRO A 99 -14.36 3.62 7.79
N PHE A 100 -14.13 4.94 7.79
CA PHE A 100 -13.86 5.66 9.03
C PHE A 100 -15.02 5.52 10.01
N ALA A 101 -16.25 5.80 9.57
CA ALA A 101 -17.43 5.72 10.43
C ALA A 101 -17.65 4.29 10.95
N LEU A 102 -17.51 3.27 10.09
CA LEU A 102 -17.65 1.87 10.48
C LEU A 102 -16.56 1.44 11.47
N GLY A 103 -15.31 1.84 11.26
CA GLY A 103 -14.20 1.55 12.17
C GLY A 103 -14.34 2.25 13.51
N TYR A 104 -14.70 3.54 13.50
CA TYR A 104 -14.96 4.32 14.70
C TYR A 104 -16.12 3.74 15.52
N LEU A 105 -17.25 3.46 14.87
CA LEU A 105 -18.41 2.86 15.54
C LEU A 105 -18.07 1.49 16.11
N SER A 106 -17.29 0.68 15.39
CA SER A 106 -16.78 -0.59 15.91
C SER A 106 -15.95 -0.36 17.17
N GLY A 107 -15.04 0.62 17.17
CA GLY A 107 -14.24 0.99 18.34
C GLY A 107 -15.10 1.33 19.57
N ILE A 108 -16.13 2.16 19.38
CA ILE A 108 -17.08 2.52 20.42
C ILE A 108 -17.86 1.29 20.92
N LEU A 109 -18.28 0.39 20.03
CA LEU A 109 -18.99 -0.85 20.40
C LEU A 109 -18.11 -1.80 21.24
N PHE A 110 -16.80 -1.79 21.03
CA PHE A 110 -15.83 -2.52 21.86
C PHE A 110 -15.46 -1.79 23.16
N GLY A 111 -16.03 -0.62 23.41
CA GLY A 111 -15.81 0.16 24.64
C GLY A 111 -14.51 0.96 24.63
N PHE A 112 -13.92 1.21 23.46
CA PHE A 112 -12.74 2.06 23.34
C PHE A 112 -13.10 3.54 23.45
N ASP A 113 -12.13 4.35 23.86
CA ASP A 113 -12.30 5.80 23.97
C ASP A 113 -12.26 6.48 22.59
N PHE A 114 -12.45 7.80 22.57
CA PHE A 114 -12.48 8.59 21.34
C PHE A 114 -11.19 8.45 20.52
N ILE A 115 -10.03 8.47 21.18
CA ILE A 115 -8.72 8.45 20.50
C ILE A 115 -8.51 7.09 19.85
N VAL A 116 -8.70 6.00 20.60
CA VAL A 116 -8.52 4.63 20.07
C VAL A 116 -9.55 4.32 18.98
N SER A 117 -10.81 4.73 19.16
CA SER A 117 -11.85 4.53 18.15
C SER A 117 -11.57 5.32 16.87
N SER A 118 -11.08 6.56 16.99
CA SER A 118 -10.68 7.38 15.83
C SER A 118 -9.47 6.78 15.11
N PHE A 119 -8.53 6.21 15.86
CA PHE A 119 -7.40 5.49 15.28
C PHE A 119 -7.84 4.26 14.48
N ILE A 120 -8.74 3.44 15.03
CA ILE A 120 -9.32 2.29 14.33
C ILE A 120 -10.01 2.76 13.04
N GLY A 121 -10.82 3.82 13.13
CA GLY A 121 -11.47 4.43 11.96
C GLY A 121 -10.48 4.84 10.88
N LEU A 122 -9.46 5.65 11.22
CA LEU A 122 -8.46 6.12 10.25
C LEU A 122 -7.59 5.00 9.68
N SER A 123 -7.32 3.94 10.45
CA SER A 123 -6.55 2.79 9.96
C SER A 123 -7.21 2.06 8.79
N LEU A 124 -8.53 2.21 8.63
CA LEU A 124 -9.31 1.61 7.55
C LEU A 124 -9.51 2.53 6.35
N VAL A 125 -9.08 3.81 6.43
CA VAL A 125 -9.22 4.78 5.35
C VAL A 125 -8.16 4.57 4.28
N ALA A 126 -6.89 4.39 4.68
CA ALA A 126 -5.77 4.41 3.76
C ALA A 126 -5.82 3.26 2.73
N THR A 127 -5.94 3.61 1.45
CA THR A 127 -5.92 2.66 0.32
C THR A 127 -4.50 2.55 -0.28
N SER A 128 -4.18 1.43 -0.94
CA SER A 128 -2.91 1.28 -1.66
C SER A 128 -3.08 1.47 -3.17
N VAL A 129 -2.77 2.69 -3.66
CA VAL A 129 -2.77 3.02 -5.10
C VAL A 129 -1.86 2.07 -5.88
N GLY A 130 -0.64 1.84 -5.38
CA GLY A 130 0.39 1.07 -6.10
C GLY A 130 0.01 -0.38 -6.38
N ILE A 131 -0.67 -1.05 -5.42
CA ILE A 131 -1.13 -2.42 -5.60
C ILE A 131 -2.27 -2.48 -6.61
N SER A 132 -3.29 -1.64 -6.45
CA SER A 132 -4.45 -1.57 -7.35
C SER A 132 -4.03 -1.24 -8.77
N ALA A 133 -3.15 -0.25 -8.96
CA ALA A 133 -2.64 0.12 -10.27
C ALA A 133 -1.80 -0.99 -10.92
N SER A 134 -0.95 -1.69 -10.16
CA SER A 134 -0.18 -2.82 -10.68
C SER A 134 -1.08 -3.95 -11.19
N ILE A 135 -2.15 -4.26 -10.44
CA ILE A 135 -3.13 -5.27 -10.84
C ILE A 135 -3.88 -4.83 -12.10
N LEU A 136 -4.36 -3.58 -12.15
CA LEU A 136 -5.06 -3.02 -13.32
C LEU A 136 -4.16 -2.96 -14.56
N GLN A 137 -2.88 -2.64 -14.39
CA GLN A 137 -1.89 -2.63 -15.48
C GLN A 137 -1.70 -4.03 -16.06
N LYS A 138 -1.53 -5.05 -15.20
CA LYS A 138 -1.41 -6.45 -15.63
C LYS A 138 -2.67 -6.98 -16.30
N ALA A 139 -3.84 -6.54 -15.85
CA ALA A 139 -5.11 -6.85 -16.48
C ALA A 139 -5.36 -6.09 -17.80
N GLY A 140 -4.49 -5.14 -18.18
CA GLY A 140 -4.69 -4.28 -19.34
C GLY A 140 -5.89 -3.33 -19.19
N LYS A 141 -6.28 -3.01 -17.96
CA LYS A 141 -7.47 -2.20 -17.64
C LYS A 141 -7.16 -0.81 -17.08
N LEU A 142 -5.88 -0.48 -16.87
CA LEU A 142 -5.46 0.80 -16.29
C LEU A 142 -5.97 2.02 -17.07
N GLN A 143 -6.00 1.94 -18.40
CA GLN A 143 -6.42 3.05 -19.29
C GLN A 143 -7.93 3.10 -19.59
N THR A 144 -8.73 2.27 -18.90
CA THR A 144 -10.20 2.34 -19.00
C THR A 144 -10.74 3.38 -18.06
N ASP A 145 -11.89 3.99 -18.36
CA ASP A 145 -12.51 5.01 -17.48
C ASP A 145 -12.66 4.53 -16.03
N LEU A 146 -13.04 3.25 -15.85
CA LEU A 146 -13.14 2.65 -14.51
C LEU A 146 -11.76 2.47 -13.86
N GLY A 147 -10.75 2.04 -14.62
CA GLY A 147 -9.38 1.88 -14.12
C GLY A 147 -8.76 3.21 -13.72
N THR A 148 -8.91 4.24 -14.56
CA THR A 148 -8.49 5.61 -14.28
C THR A 148 -9.24 6.16 -13.06
N LEU A 149 -10.57 6.00 -12.99
CA LEU A 149 -11.35 6.43 -11.82
C LEU A 149 -10.88 5.76 -10.51
N ILE A 150 -10.54 4.46 -10.52
CA ILE A 150 -10.02 3.75 -9.34
C ILE A 150 -8.67 4.34 -8.90
N VAL A 151 -7.75 4.59 -9.84
CA VAL A 151 -6.43 5.14 -9.50
C VAL A 151 -6.54 6.59 -9.04
N ASP A 152 -7.35 7.40 -9.74
CA ASP A 152 -7.54 8.82 -9.44
C ASP A 152 -8.21 9.02 -8.07
N SER A 153 -9.24 8.20 -7.77
CA SER A 153 -9.90 8.25 -6.46
C SER A 153 -8.97 7.82 -5.32
N ALA A 154 -8.09 6.84 -5.55
CA ALA A 154 -7.11 6.41 -4.58
C ALA A 154 -6.02 7.48 -4.31
N VAL A 155 -5.63 8.27 -5.32
CA VAL A 155 -4.74 9.43 -5.12
C VAL A 155 -5.42 10.53 -4.29
N ALA A 156 -6.71 10.80 -4.55
CA ALA A 156 -7.47 11.77 -3.77
C ALA A 156 -7.64 11.32 -2.30
N ASP A 157 -7.89 10.03 -2.07
CA ASP A 157 -7.91 9.40 -0.75
C ASP A 157 -6.59 9.64 0.01
N ASP A 158 -5.43 9.34 -0.58
CA ASP A 158 -4.12 9.51 0.08
C ASP A 158 -3.90 10.93 0.66
N VAL A 159 -4.32 11.97 -0.08
CA VAL A 159 -4.24 13.36 0.40
C VAL A 159 -5.17 13.61 1.59
N ILE A 160 -6.42 13.14 1.50
CA ILE A 160 -7.40 13.29 2.57
C ILE A 160 -6.96 12.53 3.81
N GLY A 161 -6.51 11.29 3.65
CA GLY A 161 -6.01 10.42 4.72
C GLY A 161 -4.86 11.06 5.48
N VAL A 162 -3.87 11.63 4.79
CA VAL A 162 -2.75 12.34 5.43
C VAL A 162 -3.22 13.57 6.22
N ILE A 163 -4.14 14.36 5.67
CA ILE A 163 -4.71 15.52 6.37
C ILE A 163 -5.43 15.08 7.65
N LEU A 164 -6.27 14.04 7.56
CA LEU A 164 -7.01 13.52 8.71
C LEU A 164 -6.08 12.95 9.79
N MET A 165 -5.05 12.19 9.38
CA MET A 165 -4.02 11.69 10.29
C MET A 165 -3.29 12.84 11.00
N THR A 166 -2.92 13.89 10.28
CA THR A 166 -2.23 15.07 10.84
C THR A 166 -3.10 15.88 11.80
N ILE A 167 -4.44 15.81 11.66
CA ILE A 167 -5.35 16.47 12.61
C ILE A 167 -5.50 15.64 13.88
N LEU A 168 -5.47 14.31 13.78
CA LEU A 168 -5.61 13.42 14.92
C LEU A 168 -4.30 13.30 15.74
N PHE A 169 -3.14 13.42 15.09
CA PHE A 169 -1.80 13.23 15.66
C PHE A 169 -0.97 14.50 15.62
#